data_AF-A0A3S3SXK7-F1
#
_entry.id   AF-A0A3S3SXK7-F1
#
_cell.length_a   1.000
_cell.length_b   1.000
_cell.length_c   1.000
_cell.angle_alpha   90.00
_cell.angle_beta   90.00
_cell.angle_gamma   90.00
#
_symmetry.space_group_name_H-M   'P 1'
#
loop_
_entity.id
_entity.type
_entity.pdbx_description
1 polymer ?
#
loop_
_entity_poly.entity_id
_entity_poly.type
_entity_poly.pdbx_seq_one_letter_code
_entity_poly.pdbx_strand_id
1 'polypeptide(L)'
;MTAYNEDFTEIAHCGGQATFAVRCDESGVLSIAAGFRGSSPGPMVMIAIYAAVPQGFPVSDVMMGGIGQAFKPLCPAGCMAVFLGSDSHAKWGHRCPRCSGYYRNGTHPAIYPLTCPYCGLRTEAFHFLTEAHVRYIKHYIATYYEAIEADLEPGTETEFVIDMDAIARSEDTGNRPDFYYVSETQQTRFDCVKCGEFNDIRGLYGYCASCGYRNNIASLNDTFRKLRSGLVEKSVAPDVVVSRAVSAFDASCRDMINQLKKRIPMKPARMKRLDRLVFHDIESSTFNEVKLAFEVDLLRGIDAETTNFLKMMLERRHVYEHNSGVADERYLERSGDNLWRVGDLIRETETNTHKLLSTLPILVQNLHDDFHEIFPLTEWPVQYFEERTGKRKQATWFGKGQPA
;
A
#
# COMPACT_ATOMS: atom_id res chain seq x y z
N MET A 1 6.20 -20.80 12.26
CA MET A 1 7.14 -19.79 11.74
C MET A 1 6.75 -18.44 12.32
N THR A 2 7.66 -17.75 12.99
CA THR A 2 7.43 -16.39 13.48
C THR A 2 7.30 -15.44 12.30
N ALA A 3 6.35 -14.50 12.34
CA ALA A 3 6.05 -13.57 11.23
C ALA A 3 7.28 -12.83 10.67
N TYR A 4 8.33 -12.63 11.49
CA TYR A 4 9.58 -11.97 11.10
C TYR A 4 10.50 -12.79 10.18
N ASN A 5 10.33 -14.12 10.08
CA ASN A 5 11.22 -14.96 9.27
C ASN A 5 10.96 -14.84 7.76
N GLU A 6 9.87 -14.17 7.38
CA GLU A 6 9.46 -13.96 5.99
C GLU A 6 9.63 -12.50 5.56
N ASP A 7 10.15 -11.62 6.42
CA ASP A 7 10.40 -10.22 6.08
C ASP A 7 11.71 -10.10 5.31
N PHE A 8 11.70 -9.33 4.21
CA PHE A 8 12.87 -9.06 3.38
C PHE A 8 13.49 -10.33 2.75
N THR A 9 12.64 -11.30 2.45
CA THR A 9 13.01 -12.53 1.74
C THR A 9 12.94 -12.29 0.24
N GLU A 10 13.99 -12.69 -0.47
CA GLU A 10 14.03 -12.66 -1.94
C GLU A 10 12.96 -13.59 -2.55
N ILE A 11 12.36 -13.11 -3.63
CA ILE A 11 11.40 -13.85 -4.45
C ILE A 11 11.89 -13.77 -5.90
N ALA A 12 12.14 -14.94 -6.47
CA ALA A 12 12.61 -15.08 -7.84
C ALA A 12 11.62 -14.52 -8.86
N HIS A 13 12.13 -14.14 -10.03
CA HIS A 13 11.32 -13.82 -11.21
C HIS A 13 10.43 -15.02 -11.60
N CYS A 14 9.27 -14.78 -12.23
CA CYS A 14 8.36 -15.85 -12.68
C CYS A 14 8.95 -16.76 -13.78
N GLY A 15 10.11 -16.39 -14.34
CA GLY A 15 10.71 -17.02 -15.51
C GLY A 15 10.10 -16.54 -16.83
N GLY A 16 10.14 -17.39 -17.85
CA GLY A 16 9.70 -17.13 -19.22
C GLY A 16 10.80 -16.73 -20.19
N GLN A 17 10.45 -16.71 -21.48
CA GLN A 17 11.35 -16.43 -22.58
C GLN A 17 10.75 -15.35 -23.46
N ALA A 18 11.42 -14.21 -23.58
CA ALA A 18 11.13 -13.27 -24.66
C ALA A 18 11.85 -13.74 -25.92
N THR A 19 11.15 -13.79 -27.04
CA THR A 19 11.69 -14.32 -28.29
C THR A 19 11.55 -13.33 -29.44
N PHE A 20 12.52 -13.33 -30.33
CA PHE A 20 12.49 -12.60 -31.60
C PHE A 20 12.77 -13.60 -32.72
N ALA A 21 11.70 -14.08 -33.34
CA ALA A 21 11.81 -14.96 -34.50
C ALA A 21 12.10 -14.11 -35.74
N VAL A 22 13.24 -14.37 -36.37
CA VAL A 22 13.71 -13.66 -37.56
C VAL A 22 13.67 -14.61 -38.73
N ARG A 23 13.01 -14.19 -39.82
CA ARG A 23 12.97 -14.92 -41.09
C ARG A 23 13.50 -14.04 -42.21
N CYS A 24 14.47 -14.57 -42.94
CA CYS A 24 14.95 -14.01 -44.20
C CYS A 24 14.27 -14.74 -45.36
N ASP A 25 13.51 -14.03 -46.19
CA ASP A 25 12.90 -14.65 -47.37
C ASP A 25 13.91 -14.90 -48.50
N GLU A 26 13.48 -15.56 -49.57
CA GLU A 26 14.35 -15.87 -50.73
C GLU A 26 14.88 -14.60 -51.43
N SER A 27 14.24 -13.44 -51.21
CA SER A 27 14.67 -12.14 -51.75
C SER A 27 15.61 -11.37 -50.82
N GLY A 28 15.96 -11.94 -49.66
CA GLY A 28 16.82 -11.31 -48.66
C GLY A 28 16.09 -10.35 -47.72
N VAL A 29 14.75 -10.29 -47.75
CA VAL A 29 13.97 -9.39 -46.88
C VAL A 29 13.78 -10.04 -45.52
N LEU A 30 14.14 -9.29 -44.47
CA LEU A 30 13.98 -9.70 -43.09
C LEU A 30 12.57 -9.39 -42.56
N SER A 31 12.00 -10.35 -41.85
CA SER A 31 10.77 -10.19 -41.08
C SER A 31 11.02 -10.65 -39.65
N ILE A 32 10.52 -9.89 -38.67
CA ILE A 32 10.74 -10.17 -37.24
C ILE A 32 9.40 -10.23 -36.51
N ALA A 33 9.22 -11.28 -35.72
CA ALA A 33 8.09 -11.44 -34.82
C ALA A 33 8.57 -11.52 -33.37
N ALA A 34 8.19 -10.55 -32.55
CA ALA A 34 8.42 -10.57 -31.12
C ALA A 34 7.34 -11.43 -30.43
N GLY A 35 7.76 -12.28 -29.50
CA GLY A 35 6.88 -13.18 -28.77
C GLY A 35 7.33 -13.37 -27.32
N PHE A 36 6.50 -14.07 -26.56
CA PHE A 36 6.81 -14.49 -25.20
C PHE A 36 6.33 -15.93 -24.99
N ARG A 37 7.16 -16.78 -24.37
CA ARG A 37 6.84 -18.16 -24.02
C ARG A 37 7.03 -18.38 -22.53
N GLY A 38 6.03 -18.92 -21.85
CA GLY A 38 6.14 -19.32 -20.45
C GLY A 38 6.37 -20.83 -20.33
N SER A 39 7.40 -21.26 -19.60
CA SER A 39 7.66 -22.69 -19.34
C SER A 39 7.62 -23.07 -17.85
N SER A 40 7.53 -22.08 -16.96
CA SER A 40 7.51 -22.27 -15.51
C SER A 40 6.14 -22.77 -15.02
N PRO A 41 6.09 -23.74 -14.08
CA PRO A 41 4.84 -24.20 -13.48
C PRO A 41 4.23 -23.22 -12.47
N GLY A 42 4.95 -22.14 -12.13
CA GLY A 42 4.50 -21.12 -11.17
C GLY A 42 3.52 -20.11 -11.78
N PRO A 43 2.79 -19.35 -10.93
CA PRO A 43 1.92 -18.30 -11.41
C PRO A 43 2.75 -17.17 -12.03
N MET A 44 2.28 -16.65 -13.16
CA MET A 44 2.92 -15.57 -13.92
C MET A 44 1.88 -14.53 -14.30
N VAL A 45 2.21 -13.26 -14.12
CA VAL A 45 1.51 -12.14 -14.73
C VAL A 45 2.47 -11.45 -15.68
N MET A 46 2.03 -11.22 -16.91
CA MET A 46 2.79 -10.49 -17.91
C MET A 46 2.12 -9.16 -18.19
N ILE A 47 2.92 -8.12 -18.36
CA ILE A 47 2.48 -6.81 -18.85
C ILE A 47 3.25 -6.45 -20.11
N ALA A 48 2.73 -5.47 -20.84
CA ALA A 48 3.46 -4.78 -21.89
C ALA A 48 3.60 -3.30 -21.53
N ILE A 49 4.72 -2.71 -21.91
CA ILE A 49 4.93 -1.27 -21.93
C ILE A 49 5.47 -0.86 -23.29
N TYR A 50 5.27 0.39 -23.69
CA TYR A 50 6.03 0.96 -24.80
C TYR A 50 7.34 1.53 -24.30
N ALA A 51 8.41 1.27 -25.03
CA ALA A 51 9.73 1.83 -24.79
C ALA A 51 10.29 2.48 -26.07
N ALA A 52 10.94 3.62 -25.91
CA ALA A 52 11.56 4.36 -26.99
C ALA A 52 12.77 3.60 -27.55
N VAL A 53 12.86 3.50 -28.87
CA VAL A 53 13.99 2.90 -29.57
C VAL A 53 14.92 3.98 -30.14
N PRO A 54 16.25 3.76 -30.15
CA PRO A 54 16.96 2.57 -29.67
C PRO A 54 17.29 2.57 -28.15
N GLN A 55 16.99 3.62 -27.39
CA GLN A 55 17.59 3.83 -26.06
C GLN A 55 16.96 3.02 -24.91
N GLY A 56 15.76 2.46 -25.07
CA GLY A 56 15.10 1.68 -24.02
C GLY A 56 14.50 2.50 -22.89
N PHE A 57 14.04 3.72 -23.17
CA PHE A 57 13.33 4.52 -22.17
C PHE A 57 11.85 4.12 -22.10
N PRO A 58 11.31 3.76 -20.91
CA PRO A 58 9.87 3.52 -20.75
C PRO A 58 9.05 4.77 -21.11
N VAL A 59 7.98 4.59 -21.88
CA VAL A 59 7.14 5.70 -22.39
C VAL A 59 5.71 5.63 -21.86
N SER A 60 5.07 4.45 -21.88
CA SER A 60 3.72 4.29 -21.36
C SER A 60 3.37 2.82 -21.08
N ASP A 61 2.43 2.60 -20.16
CA ASP A 61 1.82 1.28 -19.96
C ASP A 61 0.96 0.88 -21.17
N VAL A 62 0.82 -0.44 -21.42
CA VAL A 62 0.03 -0.98 -22.52
C VAL A 62 -1.06 -1.90 -21.99
N MET A 63 -2.30 -1.59 -22.36
CA MET A 63 -3.43 -2.50 -22.25
C MET A 63 -3.36 -3.49 -23.43
N MET A 64 -2.90 -4.70 -23.14
CA MET A 64 -2.92 -5.80 -24.12
C MET A 64 -4.37 -6.17 -24.46
N GLY A 65 -4.68 -6.22 -25.75
CA GLY A 65 -5.98 -6.66 -26.25
C GLY A 65 -6.13 -8.19 -26.20
N GLY A 66 -7.35 -8.68 -26.43
CA GLY A 66 -7.58 -10.10 -26.72
C GLY A 66 -6.97 -10.52 -28.07
N ILE A 67 -7.09 -11.80 -28.41
CA ILE A 67 -6.63 -12.34 -29.71
C ILE A 67 -7.25 -11.53 -30.85
N GLY A 68 -6.40 -10.98 -31.74
CA GLY A 68 -6.83 -10.15 -32.88
C GLY A 68 -7.19 -8.71 -32.54
N GLN A 69 -7.10 -8.29 -31.28
CA GLN A 69 -7.33 -6.91 -30.86
C GLN A 69 -6.00 -6.15 -30.74
N ALA A 70 -5.98 -4.93 -31.27
CA ALA A 70 -4.82 -4.06 -31.16
C ALA A 70 -4.58 -3.65 -29.69
N PHE A 71 -3.31 -3.44 -29.35
CA PHE A 71 -2.89 -2.86 -28.08
C PHE A 71 -3.39 -1.42 -27.93
N LYS A 72 -3.65 -1.01 -26.69
CA LYS A 72 -4.08 0.35 -26.35
C LYS A 72 -3.16 0.97 -25.29
N PRO A 73 -2.68 2.22 -25.48
CA PRO A 73 -2.80 3.02 -26.70
C PRO A 73 -2.08 2.37 -27.89
N LEU A 74 -2.27 2.92 -29.11
CA LEU A 74 -1.45 2.51 -30.26
C LEU A 74 0.02 2.85 -29.98
N CYS A 75 0.93 2.06 -30.55
CA CYS A 75 2.36 2.27 -30.36
C CYS A 75 2.77 3.68 -30.84
N PRO A 76 3.34 4.53 -29.97
CA PRO A 76 3.86 5.81 -30.39
C PRO A 76 4.98 5.63 -31.43
N ALA A 77 5.14 6.62 -32.32
CA ALA A 77 6.22 6.60 -33.30
C ALA A 77 7.59 6.54 -32.58
N GLY A 78 8.49 5.70 -33.07
CA GLY A 78 9.81 5.48 -32.43
C GLY A 78 9.75 4.71 -31.12
N CYS A 79 8.68 3.96 -30.87
CA CYS A 79 8.57 3.03 -29.73
C CYS A 79 8.33 1.59 -30.18
N MET A 80 8.60 0.65 -29.28
CA MET A 80 8.22 -0.76 -29.43
C MET A 80 7.61 -1.28 -28.14
N ALA A 81 6.77 -2.33 -28.24
CA ALA A 81 6.25 -3.03 -27.08
C ALA A 81 7.32 -3.95 -26.46
N VAL A 82 7.45 -3.89 -25.15
CA VAL A 82 8.35 -4.73 -24.35
C VAL A 82 7.52 -5.50 -23.34
N PHE A 83 7.71 -6.82 -23.27
CA PHE A 83 7.01 -7.70 -22.34
C PHE A 83 7.81 -7.88 -21.06
N LEU A 84 7.19 -7.64 -19.90
CA LEU A 84 7.77 -7.86 -18.59
C LEU A 84 6.98 -8.94 -17.84
N GLY A 85 7.68 -9.77 -17.06
CA GLY A 85 7.12 -10.77 -16.17
C GLY A 85 7.09 -10.30 -14.71
N SER A 86 6.14 -10.84 -13.95
CA SER A 86 6.05 -10.63 -12.50
C SER A 86 7.10 -11.43 -11.73
N ASP A 87 7.06 -11.36 -10.40
CA ASP A 87 7.73 -12.38 -9.58
C ASP A 87 6.96 -13.71 -9.58
N SER A 88 7.59 -14.75 -9.01
CA SER A 88 7.05 -16.12 -8.92
C SER A 88 5.79 -16.25 -8.05
N HIS A 89 5.38 -15.19 -7.35
CA HIS A 89 4.12 -15.13 -6.61
C HIS A 89 3.03 -14.36 -7.38
N ALA A 90 3.26 -14.08 -8.67
CA ALA A 90 2.41 -13.25 -9.50
C ALA A 90 2.19 -11.84 -8.91
N LYS A 91 3.21 -11.28 -8.25
CA LYS A 91 3.20 -9.91 -7.72
C LYS A 91 4.23 -9.05 -8.44
N TRP A 92 4.00 -7.74 -8.38
CA TRP A 92 4.85 -6.73 -9.00
C TRP A 92 5.56 -5.93 -7.93
N GLY A 93 6.88 -5.84 -8.01
CA GLY A 93 7.62 -4.88 -7.20
C GLY A 93 7.80 -3.56 -7.93
N HIS A 94 7.70 -2.51 -7.15
CA HIS A 94 7.63 -1.13 -7.61
C HIS A 94 8.62 -0.31 -6.81
N ARG A 95 9.21 0.69 -7.46
CA ARG A 95 10.03 1.70 -6.80
C ARG A 95 9.47 3.09 -7.06
N CYS A 96 9.10 3.78 -5.99
CA CYS A 96 8.52 5.11 -6.12
C CYS A 96 9.57 6.12 -6.61
N PRO A 97 9.31 6.89 -7.69
CA PRO A 97 10.27 7.87 -8.20
C PRO A 97 10.41 9.10 -7.29
N ARG A 98 9.46 9.34 -6.38
CA ARG A 98 9.50 10.47 -5.44
C ARG A 98 10.25 10.15 -4.15
N CYS A 99 9.95 9.01 -3.51
CA CYS A 99 10.52 8.68 -2.19
C CYS A 99 11.50 7.51 -2.23
N SER A 100 11.78 6.93 -3.41
CA SER A 100 12.64 5.76 -3.62
C SER A 100 12.22 4.49 -2.86
N GLY A 101 11.05 4.50 -2.22
CA GLY A 101 10.55 3.37 -1.45
C GLY A 101 10.13 2.23 -2.36
N TYR A 102 10.58 1.02 -2.03
CA TYR A 102 10.20 -0.22 -2.68
C TYR A 102 8.94 -0.81 -2.02
N TYR A 103 8.04 -1.38 -2.81
CA TYR A 103 6.84 -2.09 -2.34
C TYR A 103 6.38 -3.09 -3.38
N ARG A 104 5.51 -4.02 -2.98
CA ARG A 104 4.88 -4.98 -3.89
C ARG A 104 3.36 -4.91 -3.83
N ASN A 105 2.71 -5.23 -4.94
CA ASN A 105 1.27 -5.41 -5.00
C ASN A 105 0.88 -6.47 -6.05
N GLY A 106 -0.42 -6.78 -6.14
CA GLY A 106 -0.95 -7.78 -7.06
C GLY A 106 -1.05 -7.34 -8.52
N THR A 107 -0.85 -6.06 -8.84
CA THR A 107 -1.16 -5.49 -10.15
C THR A 107 -0.15 -4.45 -10.62
N HIS A 108 0.02 -4.35 -11.94
CA HIS A 108 0.69 -3.24 -12.61
C HIS A 108 -0.30 -2.65 -13.63
N PRO A 109 -1.08 -1.62 -13.25
CA PRO A 109 -2.26 -1.21 -14.02
C PRO A 109 -1.90 -0.35 -15.24
N ALA A 110 -2.55 -0.64 -16.37
CA ALA A 110 -2.43 0.17 -17.60
C ALA A 110 -3.55 1.20 -17.79
N ILE A 111 -4.65 1.10 -17.02
CA ILE A 111 -5.89 1.85 -17.24
C ILE A 111 -6.23 2.82 -16.11
N TYR A 112 -5.47 2.79 -15.01
CA TYR A 112 -5.61 3.70 -13.89
C TYR A 112 -4.24 3.89 -13.22
N PRO A 113 -4.01 5.02 -12.52
CA PRO A 113 -2.71 5.31 -11.93
C PRO A 113 -2.44 4.45 -10.69
N LEU A 114 -1.17 4.07 -10.53
CA LEU A 114 -0.66 3.44 -9.32
C LEU A 114 -0.39 4.49 -8.25
N THR A 115 -0.59 4.13 -6.98
CA THR A 115 -0.36 5.01 -5.82
C THR A 115 0.80 4.47 -4.98
N CYS A 116 1.79 5.31 -4.67
CA CYS A 116 2.86 4.95 -3.73
C CYS A 116 2.29 4.74 -2.32
N PRO A 117 2.50 3.57 -1.68
CA PRO A 117 2.03 3.31 -0.32
C PRO A 117 2.56 4.28 0.74
N TYR A 118 3.73 4.86 0.52
CA TYR A 118 4.43 5.65 1.53
C TYR A 118 4.15 7.16 1.44
N CYS A 119 4.27 7.74 0.24
CA CYS A 119 4.16 9.18 0.04
C CYS A 119 2.88 9.62 -0.69
N GLY A 120 2.08 8.66 -1.16
CA GLY A 120 0.83 8.94 -1.87
C GLY A 120 1.01 9.59 -3.25
N LEU A 121 2.22 9.55 -3.84
CA LEU A 121 2.40 9.89 -5.26
C LEU A 121 1.49 8.99 -6.08
N ARG A 122 0.69 9.58 -6.97
CA ARG A 122 -0.19 8.87 -7.89
C ARG A 122 0.19 9.25 -9.33
N THR A 123 0.53 8.26 -10.14
CA THR A 123 0.95 8.40 -11.54
C THR A 123 0.87 7.03 -12.22
N GLU A 124 1.10 6.96 -13.51
CA GLU A 124 1.11 5.77 -14.36
C GLU A 124 2.09 4.73 -13.83
N ALA A 125 1.78 3.45 -14.02
CA ALA A 125 2.51 2.36 -13.38
C ALA A 125 3.93 2.23 -13.94
N PHE A 126 4.17 2.56 -15.21
CA PHE A 126 5.52 2.54 -15.79
C PHE A 126 6.50 3.52 -15.11
N HIS A 127 6.02 4.55 -14.40
CA HIS A 127 6.88 5.43 -13.60
C HIS A 127 7.39 4.78 -12.31
N PHE A 128 6.82 3.64 -11.92
CA PHE A 128 7.20 2.87 -10.73
C PHE A 128 8.10 1.68 -11.03
N LEU A 129 8.60 1.55 -12.26
CA LEU A 129 9.53 0.48 -12.62
C LEU A 129 10.80 0.52 -11.76
N THR A 130 11.28 -0.67 -11.39
CA THR A 130 12.55 -0.81 -10.68
C THR A 130 13.73 -0.58 -11.62
N GLU A 131 14.92 -0.39 -11.06
CA GLU A 131 16.15 -0.25 -11.86
C GLU A 131 16.41 -1.50 -12.71
N ALA A 132 16.13 -2.70 -12.17
CA ALA A 132 16.24 -3.95 -12.91
C ALA A 132 15.24 -4.03 -14.07
N HIS A 133 13.99 -3.59 -13.88
CA HIS A 133 13.03 -3.52 -14.98
C HIS A 133 13.54 -2.61 -16.11
N VAL A 134 14.08 -1.43 -15.77
CA VAL A 134 14.64 -0.50 -16.76
C VAL A 134 15.84 -1.10 -17.50
N ARG A 135 16.72 -1.83 -16.81
CA ARG A 135 17.84 -2.54 -17.45
C ARG A 135 17.36 -3.66 -18.36
N TYR A 136 16.36 -4.42 -17.93
CA TYR A 136 15.73 -5.46 -18.75
C TYR A 136 15.12 -4.89 -20.03
N ILE A 137 14.44 -3.75 -19.94
CA ILE A 137 13.89 -3.07 -21.13
C ILE A 137 14.99 -2.68 -22.12
N LYS A 138 16.12 -2.15 -21.63
CA LYS A 138 17.26 -1.83 -22.48
C LYS A 138 17.86 -3.09 -23.12
N HIS A 139 17.99 -4.18 -22.36
CA HIS A 139 18.47 -5.45 -22.87
C HIS A 139 17.52 -6.02 -23.94
N TYR A 140 16.21 -5.99 -23.69
CA TYR A 140 15.18 -6.40 -24.64
C TYR A 140 15.29 -5.65 -25.98
N ILE A 141 15.47 -4.32 -25.94
CA ILE A 141 15.66 -3.53 -27.16
C ILE A 141 16.99 -3.86 -27.82
N ALA A 142 18.08 -3.99 -27.06
CA ALA A 142 19.39 -4.36 -27.63
C ALA A 142 19.32 -5.71 -28.39
N THR A 143 18.72 -6.74 -27.79
CA THR A 143 18.51 -8.04 -28.44
C THR A 143 17.62 -7.95 -29.67
N TYR A 144 16.62 -7.06 -29.66
CA TYR A 144 15.82 -6.79 -30.86
C TYR A 144 16.64 -6.16 -31.99
N TYR A 145 17.56 -5.24 -31.68
CA TYR A 145 18.45 -4.67 -32.69
C TYR A 145 19.50 -5.66 -33.19
N GLU A 146 20.05 -6.51 -32.31
CA GLU A 146 20.89 -7.64 -32.73
C GLU A 146 20.15 -8.56 -33.71
N ALA A 147 18.86 -8.78 -33.50
CA ALA A 147 18.02 -9.55 -34.40
C ALA A 147 17.76 -8.85 -35.75
N ILE A 148 17.70 -7.51 -35.78
CA ILE A 148 17.59 -6.73 -37.03
C ILE A 148 18.90 -6.72 -37.82
N GLU A 149 20.03 -6.61 -37.11
CA GLU A 149 21.36 -6.52 -37.71
C GLU A 149 21.95 -7.90 -38.03
N ALA A 150 21.22 -8.97 -37.76
CA ALA A 150 21.63 -10.33 -38.05
C ALA A 150 21.80 -10.54 -39.56
N ASP A 151 23.02 -10.92 -39.96
CA ASP A 151 23.32 -11.31 -41.33
C ASP A 151 22.87 -12.76 -41.55
N LEU A 152 21.73 -12.93 -42.23
CA LEU A 152 21.08 -14.22 -42.46
C LEU A 152 21.09 -14.57 -43.95
N GLU A 153 21.39 -15.82 -44.25
CA GLU A 153 21.29 -16.34 -45.62
C GLU A 153 19.82 -16.36 -46.08
N PRO A 154 19.53 -16.04 -47.36
CA PRO A 154 18.17 -16.11 -47.90
C PRO A 154 17.51 -17.46 -47.68
N GLY A 155 16.25 -17.45 -47.23
CA GLY A 155 15.50 -18.67 -46.93
C GLY A 155 15.78 -19.29 -45.55
N THR A 156 16.54 -18.62 -44.68
CA THR A 156 16.82 -19.10 -43.31
C THR A 156 15.91 -18.46 -42.25
N GLU A 157 15.77 -19.16 -41.14
CA GLU A 157 15.03 -18.72 -39.95
C GLU A 157 15.92 -18.92 -38.72
N THR A 158 15.92 -17.93 -37.81
CA THR A 158 16.62 -17.99 -36.52
C THR A 158 15.75 -17.39 -35.42
N GLU A 159 16.13 -17.63 -34.17
CA GLU A 159 15.43 -17.06 -33.01
C GLU A 159 16.44 -16.54 -32.00
N PHE A 160 16.28 -15.26 -31.63
CA PHE A 160 16.99 -14.64 -30.51
C PHE A 160 16.12 -14.76 -29.26
N VAL A 161 16.69 -15.25 -28.15
CA VAL A 161 15.92 -15.56 -26.94
C VAL A 161 16.57 -14.91 -25.71
N ILE A 162 15.76 -14.19 -24.94
CA ILE A 162 16.10 -13.79 -23.57
C ILE A 162 15.46 -14.81 -22.64
N ASP A 163 16.26 -15.75 -22.14
CA ASP A 163 15.79 -16.87 -21.34
C ASP A 163 15.85 -16.56 -19.83
N MET A 164 14.76 -16.00 -19.30
CA MET A 164 14.65 -15.73 -17.86
C MET A 164 14.48 -17.01 -17.04
N ASP A 165 14.05 -18.11 -17.65
CA ASP A 165 13.95 -19.41 -16.96
C ASP A 165 15.35 -19.97 -16.67
N ALA A 166 16.28 -19.89 -17.62
CA ALA A 166 17.67 -20.27 -17.44
C ALA A 166 18.35 -19.42 -16.36
N ILE A 167 18.13 -18.09 -16.38
CA ILE A 167 18.71 -17.18 -15.39
C ILE A 167 18.13 -17.44 -13.99
N ALA A 168 16.82 -17.64 -13.88
CA ALA A 168 16.16 -17.89 -12.59
C ALA A 168 16.58 -19.22 -11.96
N ARG A 169 16.82 -20.26 -12.77
CA ARG A 169 17.29 -21.58 -12.32
C ARG A 169 18.79 -21.66 -12.08
N SER A 170 19.56 -20.65 -12.48
CA SER A 170 21.01 -20.63 -12.27
C SER A 170 21.34 -20.70 -10.77
N GLU A 171 22.14 -21.71 -10.40
CA GLU A 171 22.73 -21.86 -9.07
C GLU A 171 23.81 -20.82 -8.79
N ASP A 172 24.38 -20.22 -9.85
CA ASP A 172 25.34 -19.13 -9.77
C ASP A 172 24.61 -17.80 -9.58
N THR A 173 24.18 -17.57 -8.34
CA THR A 173 23.48 -16.35 -7.94
C THR A 173 24.38 -15.10 -8.02
N GLY A 174 25.71 -15.26 -7.98
CA GLY A 174 26.69 -14.18 -8.02
C GLY A 174 26.91 -13.59 -9.41
N ASN A 175 26.66 -14.36 -10.47
CA ASN A 175 26.84 -13.94 -11.88
C ASN A 175 25.52 -13.70 -12.62
N ARG A 176 24.42 -13.45 -11.90
CA ARG A 176 23.15 -13.10 -12.54
C ARG A 176 23.30 -11.77 -13.29
N PRO A 177 22.71 -11.63 -14.50
CA PRO A 177 22.74 -10.36 -15.22
C PRO A 177 22.14 -9.24 -14.39
N ASP A 178 22.64 -8.02 -14.57
CA ASP A 178 22.21 -6.85 -13.80
C ASP A 178 20.76 -6.41 -14.07
N PHE A 179 20.16 -6.94 -15.14
CA PHE A 179 18.75 -6.83 -15.49
C PHE A 179 17.87 -7.93 -14.88
N TYR A 180 18.46 -8.94 -14.23
CA TYR A 180 17.68 -9.95 -13.54
C TYR A 180 17.04 -9.34 -12.30
N TYR A 181 15.71 -9.32 -12.30
CA TYR A 181 14.91 -8.75 -11.22
C TYR A 181 14.59 -9.79 -10.15
N VAL A 182 14.88 -9.46 -8.89
CA VAL A 182 14.47 -10.20 -7.71
C VAL A 182 13.55 -9.31 -6.88
N SER A 183 12.34 -9.80 -6.63
CA SER A 183 11.39 -9.16 -5.71
C SER A 183 11.81 -9.40 -4.26
N GLU A 184 11.32 -8.59 -3.34
CA GLU A 184 11.57 -8.76 -1.90
C GLU A 184 10.26 -8.65 -1.11
N THR A 185 9.97 -9.62 -0.23
CA THR A 185 8.85 -9.48 0.71
C THR A 185 9.06 -8.30 1.67
N GLN A 186 7.98 -7.68 2.11
CA GLN A 186 8.05 -6.61 3.09
C GLN A 186 7.35 -7.01 4.40
N GLN A 187 7.23 -6.06 5.32
CA GLN A 187 6.85 -6.29 6.71
C GLN A 187 5.34 -6.42 6.91
N THR A 188 4.55 -5.70 6.13
CA THR A 188 3.09 -5.68 6.26
C THR A 188 2.43 -6.05 4.95
N ARG A 189 1.80 -7.23 4.97
CA ARG A 189 1.02 -7.81 3.87
C ARG A 189 -0.46 -7.69 4.18
N PHE A 190 -1.25 -7.09 3.29
CA PHE A 190 -2.70 -6.93 3.49
C PHE A 190 -3.48 -6.82 2.18
N ASP A 191 -4.72 -7.27 2.20
CA ASP A 191 -5.67 -7.02 1.12
C ASP A 191 -6.48 -5.76 1.42
N CYS A 192 -6.61 -4.89 0.43
CA CYS A 192 -7.34 -3.64 0.58
C CYS A 192 -8.84 -3.90 0.77
N VAL A 193 -9.42 -3.41 1.87
CA VAL A 193 -10.85 -3.59 2.17
C VAL A 193 -11.79 -2.90 1.17
N LYS A 194 -11.29 -1.98 0.33
CA LYS A 194 -12.08 -1.26 -0.68
C LYS A 194 -12.01 -1.88 -2.07
N CYS A 195 -10.84 -2.33 -2.54
CA CYS A 195 -10.67 -2.85 -3.90
C CYS A 195 -10.10 -4.28 -3.97
N GLY A 196 -9.88 -4.94 -2.83
CA GLY A 196 -9.36 -6.30 -2.78
C GLY A 196 -7.89 -6.46 -3.18
N GLU A 197 -7.20 -5.37 -3.50
CA GLU A 197 -5.82 -5.43 -3.96
C GLU A 197 -4.87 -5.90 -2.85
N PHE A 198 -4.03 -6.88 -3.17
CA PHE A 198 -2.93 -7.31 -2.31
C PHE A 198 -1.84 -6.24 -2.26
N ASN A 199 -1.36 -5.92 -1.06
CA ASN A 199 -0.28 -4.97 -0.81
C ASN A 199 0.76 -5.60 0.12
N ASP A 200 2.03 -5.32 -0.15
CA ASP A 200 3.17 -5.78 0.64
C ASP A 200 4.16 -4.61 0.79
N ILE A 201 4.16 -4.01 1.98
CA ILE A 201 4.78 -2.71 2.26
C ILE A 201 5.68 -2.76 3.48
N ARG A 202 6.65 -1.83 3.55
CA ARG A 202 7.47 -1.60 4.72
C ARG A 202 6.71 -0.80 5.79
N GLY A 203 6.94 -1.11 7.06
CA GLY A 203 6.22 -0.50 8.18
C GLY A 203 4.76 -0.95 8.26
N LEU A 204 3.98 -0.32 9.14
CA LEU A 204 2.61 -0.76 9.48
C LEU A 204 1.52 -0.14 8.60
N TYR A 205 1.70 1.13 8.22
CA TYR A 205 0.66 1.92 7.56
C TYR A 205 1.06 2.33 6.14
N GLY A 206 0.09 2.26 5.22
CA GLY A 206 0.29 2.68 3.84
C GLY A 206 -1.00 2.86 3.07
N TYR A 207 -0.87 3.51 1.91
CA TYR A 207 -1.90 3.53 0.89
C TYR A 207 -1.95 2.18 0.17
N CYS A 208 -3.14 1.74 -0.22
CA CYS A 208 -3.32 0.70 -1.22
C CYS A 208 -2.73 1.18 -2.54
N ALA A 209 -1.87 0.37 -3.15
CA ALA A 209 -1.19 0.71 -4.40
C ALA A 209 -2.16 0.92 -5.57
N SER A 210 -3.31 0.24 -5.56
CA SER A 210 -4.32 0.36 -6.61
C SER A 210 -5.26 1.55 -6.39
N CYS A 211 -6.06 1.55 -5.32
CA CYS A 211 -7.10 2.57 -5.12
C CYS A 211 -6.69 3.77 -4.27
N GLY A 212 -5.54 3.72 -3.59
CA GLY A 212 -5.10 4.78 -2.68
C GLY A 212 -5.81 4.82 -1.32
N TYR A 213 -6.58 3.80 -0.95
CA TYR A 213 -7.21 3.74 0.38
C TYR A 213 -6.16 3.41 1.45
N ARG A 214 -6.18 4.10 2.60
CA ARG A 214 -5.23 3.85 3.69
C ARG A 214 -5.65 2.68 4.56
N ASN A 215 -4.70 1.82 4.94
CA ASN A 215 -4.96 0.65 5.79
C ASN A 215 -5.10 0.97 7.30
N ASN A 216 -4.91 2.22 7.74
CA ASN A 216 -4.91 2.64 9.15
C ASN A 216 -6.08 2.05 9.97
N ILE A 217 -7.32 2.24 9.51
CA ILE A 217 -8.50 1.75 10.23
C ILE A 217 -8.59 0.22 10.24
N ALA A 218 -8.20 -0.44 9.15
CA ALA A 218 -8.20 -1.91 9.08
C ALA A 218 -7.15 -2.50 10.04
N SER A 219 -5.96 -1.91 10.09
CA SER A 219 -4.86 -2.27 10.99
C SER A 219 -5.24 -2.04 12.47
N LEU A 220 -5.89 -0.92 12.78
CA LEU A 220 -6.40 -0.64 14.13
C LEU A 220 -7.45 -1.68 14.55
N ASN A 221 -8.43 -1.95 13.67
CA ASN A 221 -9.49 -2.93 13.95
C ASN A 221 -8.93 -4.34 14.13
N ASP A 222 -7.90 -4.72 13.38
CA ASP A 222 -7.20 -6.00 13.57
C ASP A 222 -6.50 -6.08 14.94
N THR A 223 -5.80 -5.02 15.32
CA THR A 223 -5.16 -4.88 16.63
C THR A 223 -6.21 -5.00 17.75
N PHE A 224 -7.32 -4.29 17.64
CA PHE A 224 -8.36 -4.29 18.66
C PHE A 224 -9.11 -5.62 18.72
N ARG A 225 -9.28 -6.32 17.60
CA ARG A 225 -9.83 -7.67 17.59
C ARG A 225 -8.95 -8.62 18.40
N LYS A 226 -7.63 -8.58 18.18
CA LYS A 226 -6.65 -9.39 18.94
C LYS A 226 -6.66 -9.04 20.43
N LEU A 227 -6.74 -7.75 20.77
CA LEU A 227 -6.85 -7.31 22.17
C LEU A 227 -8.15 -7.79 22.82
N ARG A 228 -9.29 -7.73 22.11
CA ARG A 228 -10.58 -8.27 22.60
C ARG A 228 -10.49 -9.78 22.83
N SER A 229 -9.92 -10.54 21.90
CA SER A 229 -9.72 -11.99 22.07
C SER A 229 -8.88 -12.28 23.29
N GLY A 230 -7.75 -11.58 23.47
CA GLY A 230 -6.89 -11.76 24.64
C GLY A 230 -7.56 -11.41 25.97
N LEU A 231 -8.46 -10.42 25.98
CA LEU A 231 -9.26 -10.06 27.14
C LEU A 231 -10.27 -11.17 27.50
N VAL A 232 -11.01 -11.68 26.51
CA VAL A 232 -12.00 -12.77 26.68
C VAL A 232 -11.33 -14.06 27.15
N GLU A 233 -10.17 -14.38 26.58
CA GLU A 233 -9.36 -15.55 26.96
C GLU A 233 -8.62 -15.36 28.29
N LYS A 234 -8.69 -14.17 28.89
CA LYS A 234 -7.94 -13.77 30.10
C LYS A 234 -6.42 -13.95 29.96
N SER A 235 -5.92 -13.92 28.73
CA SER A 235 -4.49 -13.98 28.42
C SER A 235 -3.82 -12.61 28.50
N VAL A 236 -4.60 -11.52 28.52
CA VAL A 236 -4.13 -10.14 28.68
C VAL A 236 -4.98 -9.42 29.71
N ALA A 237 -4.35 -8.77 30.68
CA ALA A 237 -5.04 -8.00 31.71
C ALA A 237 -5.69 -6.72 31.14
N PRO A 238 -6.84 -6.27 31.69
CA PRO A 238 -7.56 -5.08 31.20
C PRO A 238 -6.71 -3.80 31.09
N ASP A 239 -5.85 -3.52 32.07
CA ASP A 239 -4.94 -2.37 32.12
C ASP A 239 -3.90 -2.38 30.98
N VAL A 240 -3.36 -3.56 30.66
CA VAL A 240 -2.46 -3.77 29.51
C VAL A 240 -3.21 -3.54 28.19
N VAL A 241 -4.47 -3.98 28.11
CA VAL A 241 -5.31 -3.74 26.93
C VAL A 241 -5.57 -2.25 26.71
N VAL A 242 -5.91 -1.49 27.76
CA VAL A 242 -6.10 -0.03 27.67
C VAL A 242 -4.83 0.63 27.12
N SER A 243 -3.67 0.33 27.70
CA SER A 243 -2.39 0.92 27.31
C SER A 243 -2.06 0.65 25.83
N ARG A 244 -2.22 -0.60 25.39
CA ARG A 244 -2.01 -1.00 23.99
C ARG A 244 -3.04 -0.40 23.03
N ALA A 245 -4.30 -0.31 23.45
CA ALA A 245 -5.37 0.25 22.63
C ALA A 245 -5.15 1.74 22.35
N VAL A 246 -4.83 2.50 23.38
CA VAL A 246 -4.55 3.95 23.26
C VAL A 246 -3.27 4.18 22.46
N SER A 247 -2.23 3.38 22.67
CA SER A 247 -1.00 3.46 21.86
C SER A 247 -1.25 3.20 20.36
N ALA A 248 -2.07 2.21 20.02
CA ALA A 248 -2.43 1.92 18.63
C ALA A 248 -3.32 3.00 18.01
N PHE A 249 -4.25 3.57 18.80
CA PHE A 249 -5.06 4.73 18.40
C PHE A 249 -4.18 5.93 18.05
N ASP A 250 -3.26 6.30 18.96
CA ASP A 250 -2.32 7.40 18.77
C ASP A 250 -1.46 7.23 17.52
N ALA A 251 -0.92 6.03 17.32
CA ALA A 251 -0.07 5.71 16.16
C ALA A 251 -0.86 5.87 14.86
N SER A 252 -2.10 5.39 14.81
CA SER A 252 -2.98 5.49 13.65
C SER A 252 -3.31 6.94 13.29
N CYS A 253 -3.71 7.76 14.28
CA CYS A 253 -4.01 9.17 14.08
C CYS A 253 -2.77 9.97 13.65
N ARG A 254 -1.64 9.77 14.33
CA ARG A 254 -0.38 10.46 14.05
C ARG A 254 0.11 10.17 12.63
N ASP A 255 0.00 8.93 12.17
CA ASP A 255 0.37 8.56 10.81
C ASP A 255 -0.48 9.30 9.75
N MET A 256 -1.80 9.37 9.91
CA MET A 256 -2.67 10.10 8.98
C MET A 256 -2.38 11.61 8.99
N ILE A 257 -2.18 12.22 10.16
CA ILE A 257 -1.77 13.63 10.25
C ILE A 257 -0.44 13.88 9.57
N ASN A 258 0.53 12.98 9.72
CA ASN A 258 1.82 13.11 9.04
C ASN A 258 1.66 13.09 7.52
N GLN A 259 0.71 12.33 6.98
CA GLN A 259 0.40 12.35 5.56
C GLN A 259 -0.27 13.65 5.12
N LEU A 260 -1.23 14.17 5.89
CA LEU A 260 -1.83 15.49 5.64
C LEU A 260 -0.75 16.58 5.60
N LYS A 261 0.15 16.60 6.59
CA LYS A 261 1.26 17.55 6.67
C LYS A 261 2.23 17.49 5.49
N LYS A 262 2.53 16.28 5.01
CA LYS A 262 3.46 16.09 3.88
C LYS A 262 2.85 16.52 2.55
N ARG A 263 1.53 16.50 2.43
CA ARG A 263 0.83 16.65 1.14
C ARG A 263 0.07 17.97 1.01
N ILE A 264 -0.21 18.65 2.11
CA ILE A 264 -0.89 19.95 2.13
C ILE A 264 0.16 21.03 2.42
N PRO A 265 0.47 21.92 1.46
CA PRO A 265 1.36 23.04 1.70
C PRO A 265 0.87 23.93 2.85
N MET A 266 1.76 24.27 3.78
CA MET A 266 1.42 25.08 4.94
C MET A 266 2.62 25.86 5.46
N LYS A 267 2.38 26.93 6.22
CA LYS A 267 3.43 27.72 6.86
C LYS A 267 4.20 26.88 7.90
N PRO A 268 5.52 27.05 8.06
CA PRO A 268 6.32 26.30 9.04
C PRO A 268 5.79 26.39 10.47
N ALA A 269 5.24 27.55 10.85
CA ALA A 269 4.63 27.73 12.17
C ALA A 269 3.44 26.79 12.43
N ARG A 270 2.62 26.51 11.39
CA ARG A 270 1.50 25.55 11.48
C ARG A 270 2.04 24.13 11.56
N MET A 271 3.04 23.76 10.76
CA MET A 271 3.68 22.44 10.83
C MET A 271 4.18 22.13 12.24
N LYS A 272 4.88 23.08 12.87
CA LYS A 272 5.44 22.93 14.22
C LYS A 272 4.37 22.76 15.30
N ARG A 273 3.18 23.38 15.15
CA ARG A 273 2.04 23.11 16.04
C ARG A 273 1.52 21.70 15.85
N LEU A 274 1.39 21.25 14.61
CA LEU A 274 0.94 19.89 14.28
C LEU A 274 1.97 18.80 14.66
N ASP A 275 3.26 19.12 14.79
CA ASP A 275 4.29 18.19 15.30
C ASP A 275 4.10 17.85 16.78
N ARG A 276 3.53 18.77 17.55
CA ARG A 276 3.37 18.68 19.00
C ARG A 276 2.07 17.99 19.43
N LEU A 277 1.26 17.54 18.47
CA LEU A 277 -0.03 16.93 18.74
C LEU A 277 0.12 15.63 19.53
N VAL A 278 -0.80 15.44 20.46
CA VAL A 278 -0.90 14.28 21.33
C VAL A 278 -2.36 13.83 21.31
N PHE A 279 -2.62 12.66 20.72
CA PHE A 279 -3.99 12.18 20.49
C PHE A 279 -4.63 11.55 21.73
N HIS A 280 -3.82 11.04 22.67
CA HIS A 280 -4.26 10.57 23.98
C HIS A 280 -4.63 11.71 24.95
N ASP A 281 -4.81 12.93 24.46
CA ASP A 281 -5.23 14.08 25.25
C ASP A 281 -6.37 14.79 24.51
N ILE A 282 -7.62 14.46 24.86
CA ILE A 282 -8.82 15.00 24.21
C ILE A 282 -9.00 16.49 24.52
N GLU A 283 -8.59 16.95 25.71
CA GLU A 283 -8.69 18.36 26.08
C GLU A 283 -7.58 19.22 25.52
N SER A 284 -6.46 18.61 25.11
CA SER A 284 -5.43 19.35 24.39
C SER A 284 -6.03 20.05 23.19
N SER A 285 -5.41 21.17 22.83
CA SER A 285 -5.68 21.85 21.56
C SER A 285 -5.48 20.93 20.34
N THR A 286 -5.13 19.65 20.49
CA THR A 286 -4.90 18.71 19.39
C THR A 286 -6.14 18.55 18.51
N PHE A 287 -7.29 18.21 19.09
CA PHE A 287 -8.50 17.94 18.31
C PHE A 287 -8.99 19.23 17.62
N ASN A 288 -8.93 20.35 18.34
CA ASN A 288 -9.25 21.66 17.80
C ASN A 288 -8.26 22.10 16.71
N GLU A 289 -6.96 21.87 16.87
CA GLU A 289 -5.95 22.24 15.85
C GLU A 289 -6.11 21.38 14.60
N VAL A 290 -6.42 20.08 14.73
CA VAL A 290 -6.73 19.22 13.59
C VAL A 290 -7.97 19.72 12.84
N LYS A 291 -9.04 20.05 13.58
CA LYS A 291 -10.26 20.63 13.01
C LYS A 291 -10.00 21.98 12.33
N LEU A 292 -9.24 22.87 12.94
CA LEU A 292 -8.92 24.19 12.37
C LEU A 292 -7.95 24.10 11.19
N ALA A 293 -7.06 23.12 11.16
CA ALA A 293 -6.05 22.98 10.12
C ALA A 293 -6.58 22.27 8.87
N PHE A 294 -7.51 21.32 9.03
CA PHE A 294 -7.93 20.39 7.99
C PHE A 294 -9.44 20.21 7.86
N GLU A 295 -10.25 20.88 8.69
CA GLU A 295 -11.72 20.70 8.78
C GLU A 295 -12.16 19.28 9.19
N VAL A 296 -11.26 18.56 9.87
CA VAL A 296 -11.52 17.20 10.35
C VAL A 296 -12.02 17.21 11.79
N ASP A 297 -13.21 16.66 12.04
CA ASP A 297 -13.79 16.57 13.39
C ASP A 297 -13.77 15.14 13.93
N LEU A 298 -12.75 14.83 14.75
CA LEU A 298 -12.61 13.49 15.35
C LEU A 298 -13.77 13.12 16.28
N LEU A 299 -14.46 14.10 16.90
CA LEU A 299 -15.56 13.86 17.84
C LEU A 299 -16.94 13.90 17.16
N ARG A 300 -16.99 13.96 15.82
CA ARG A 300 -18.24 13.95 15.06
C ARG A 300 -19.12 12.77 15.48
N GLY A 301 -20.34 13.08 15.90
CA GLY A 301 -21.34 12.09 16.31
C GLY A 301 -21.10 11.47 17.70
N ILE A 302 -20.18 11.99 18.51
CA ILE A 302 -19.90 11.52 19.86
C ILE A 302 -20.55 12.45 20.87
N ASP A 303 -21.38 11.89 21.77
CA ASP A 303 -22.04 12.64 22.83
C ASP A 303 -21.08 13.04 23.97
N ALA A 304 -21.55 13.93 24.84
CA ALA A 304 -20.76 14.46 25.95
C ALA A 304 -20.39 13.36 26.98
N GLU A 305 -21.27 12.38 27.23
CA GLU A 305 -21.00 11.29 28.17
C GLU A 305 -19.85 10.41 27.66
N THR A 306 -19.89 10.04 26.39
CA THR A 306 -18.86 9.25 25.72
C THR A 306 -17.55 10.03 25.63
N THR A 307 -17.62 11.34 25.41
CA THR A 307 -16.44 12.21 25.42
C THR A 307 -15.79 12.23 26.80
N ASN A 308 -16.55 12.37 27.88
CA ASN A 308 -16.05 12.31 29.25
C ASN A 308 -15.45 10.93 29.60
N PHE A 309 -16.10 9.86 29.15
CA PHE A 309 -15.57 8.51 29.29
C PHE A 309 -14.22 8.34 28.59
N LEU A 310 -14.10 8.79 27.33
CA LEU A 310 -12.84 8.72 26.59
C LEU A 310 -11.74 9.54 27.28
N LYS A 311 -12.06 10.76 27.72
CA LYS A 311 -11.15 11.63 28.46
C LYS A 311 -10.56 10.90 29.67
N MET A 312 -11.41 10.30 30.49
CA MET A 312 -10.97 9.48 31.63
C MET A 312 -10.08 8.31 31.20
N MET A 313 -10.50 7.53 30.20
CA MET A 313 -9.77 6.33 29.78
C MET A 313 -8.41 6.62 29.14
N LEU A 314 -8.28 7.75 28.42
CA LEU A 314 -7.00 8.16 27.86
C LEU A 314 -6.01 8.60 28.93
N GLU A 315 -6.47 9.28 29.99
CA GLU A 315 -5.63 9.60 31.15
C GLU A 315 -5.27 8.35 31.97
N ARG A 316 -6.12 7.32 31.98
CA ARG A 316 -5.77 6.03 32.61
C ARG A 316 -4.56 5.36 31.99
N ARG A 317 -4.26 5.59 30.70
CA ARG A 317 -3.00 5.12 30.10
C ARG A 317 -1.79 5.65 30.86
N HIS A 318 -1.76 6.93 31.22
CA HIS A 318 -0.65 7.53 31.98
C HIS A 318 -0.49 6.82 33.33
N VAL A 319 -1.61 6.56 34.01
CA VAL A 319 -1.61 5.83 35.29
C VAL A 319 -1.03 4.42 35.14
N TYR A 320 -1.42 3.67 34.11
CA TYR A 320 -0.95 2.30 33.89
C TYR A 320 0.49 2.22 33.38
N GLU A 321 0.90 3.09 32.46
CA GLU A 321 2.24 3.05 31.84
C GLU A 321 3.33 3.68 32.71
N HIS A 322 2.99 4.73 33.48
CA HIS A 322 4.00 5.51 34.20
C HIS A 322 3.91 5.39 35.72
N ASN A 323 2.74 5.11 36.28
CA ASN A 323 2.53 5.07 37.74
C ASN A 323 2.15 3.68 38.26
N SER A 324 2.34 2.62 37.46
CA SER A 324 2.02 1.23 37.84
C SER A 324 0.59 1.04 38.37
N GLY A 325 -0.37 1.80 37.83
CA GLY A 325 -1.77 1.75 38.23
C GLY A 325 -2.15 2.67 39.40
N VAL A 326 -1.21 3.45 39.95
CA VAL A 326 -1.47 4.34 41.10
C VAL A 326 -1.93 5.72 40.61
N ALA A 327 -3.10 6.16 41.10
CA ALA A 327 -3.65 7.48 40.79
C ALA A 327 -2.76 8.61 41.31
N ASP A 328 -2.43 9.58 40.47
CA ASP A 328 -1.70 10.79 40.83
C ASP A 328 -2.57 12.05 40.69
N GLU A 329 -2.05 13.20 41.16
CA GLU A 329 -2.74 14.50 41.06
C GLU A 329 -3.09 14.82 39.61
N ARG A 330 -2.15 14.59 38.69
CA ARG A 330 -2.33 14.82 37.24
C ARG A 330 -3.54 14.06 36.70
N TYR A 331 -3.69 12.78 37.04
CA TYR A 331 -4.82 11.97 36.61
C TYR A 331 -6.14 12.55 37.11
N LEU A 332 -6.26 12.87 38.40
CA LEU A 332 -7.52 13.35 38.97
C LEU A 332 -7.93 14.71 38.39
N GLU A 333 -6.98 15.64 38.28
CA GLU A 333 -7.22 16.97 37.70
C GLU A 333 -7.66 16.90 36.24
N ARG A 334 -6.97 16.07 35.45
CA ARG A 334 -7.21 16.00 34.00
C ARG A 334 -8.33 15.06 33.62
N SER A 335 -8.62 14.01 34.37
CA SER A 335 -9.73 13.09 34.05
C SER A 335 -11.07 13.59 34.60
N GLY A 336 -11.06 14.29 35.74
CA GLY A 336 -12.26 14.59 36.52
C GLY A 336 -12.86 13.35 37.21
N ASP A 337 -12.11 12.24 37.32
CA ASP A 337 -12.57 11.01 37.96
C ASP A 337 -12.56 11.14 39.48
N ASN A 338 -13.69 11.58 40.03
CA ASN A 338 -13.86 11.81 41.47
C ASN A 338 -14.06 10.52 42.30
N LEU A 339 -13.99 9.33 41.67
CA LEU A 339 -14.12 8.05 42.39
C LEU A 339 -12.84 7.65 43.12
N TRP A 340 -11.69 8.20 42.73
CA TRP A 340 -10.38 7.84 43.26
C TRP A 340 -9.71 9.01 43.98
N ARG A 341 -8.78 8.67 44.87
CA ARG A 341 -7.89 9.62 45.56
C ARG A 341 -6.45 9.37 45.14
N VAL A 342 -5.60 10.39 45.31
CA VAL A 342 -4.16 10.25 45.06
C VAL A 342 -3.60 9.12 45.92
N GLY A 343 -2.86 8.22 45.30
CA GLY A 343 -2.30 7.01 45.93
C GLY A 343 -3.17 5.77 45.82
N ASP A 344 -4.42 5.87 45.36
CA ASP A 344 -5.26 4.70 45.15
C ASP A 344 -4.76 3.85 43.96
N LEU A 345 -4.79 2.53 44.13
CA LEU A 345 -4.49 1.58 43.06
C LEU A 345 -5.73 1.36 42.19
N ILE A 346 -5.73 1.92 40.98
CA ILE A 346 -6.81 1.74 40.00
C ILE A 346 -6.66 0.37 39.33
N ARG A 347 -7.69 -0.46 39.43
CA ARG A 347 -7.80 -1.71 38.66
C ARG A 347 -8.85 -1.54 37.58
N GLU A 348 -8.47 -1.80 36.33
CA GLU A 348 -9.39 -1.64 35.21
C GLU A 348 -10.40 -2.79 35.12
N THR A 349 -11.58 -2.48 34.60
CA THR A 349 -12.66 -3.44 34.37
C THR A 349 -12.73 -3.89 32.90
N GLU A 350 -13.18 -5.12 32.68
CA GLU A 350 -13.46 -5.63 31.33
C GLU A 350 -14.52 -4.75 30.62
N THR A 351 -15.54 -4.29 31.33
CA THR A 351 -16.61 -3.43 30.81
C THR A 351 -16.07 -2.14 30.21
N ASN A 352 -15.23 -1.41 30.96
CA ASN A 352 -14.60 -0.18 30.47
C ASN A 352 -13.67 -0.47 29.29
N THR A 353 -12.92 -1.56 29.35
CA THR A 353 -11.99 -1.95 28.29
C THR A 353 -12.73 -2.26 26.99
N HIS A 354 -13.84 -3.00 27.03
CA HIS A 354 -14.68 -3.26 25.87
C HIS A 354 -15.35 -2.00 25.33
N LYS A 355 -15.81 -1.08 26.21
CA LYS A 355 -16.34 0.22 25.80
C LYS A 355 -15.26 1.03 25.07
N LEU A 356 -14.05 1.13 25.63
CA LEU A 356 -12.93 1.84 25.00
C LEU A 356 -12.57 1.28 23.62
N LEU A 357 -12.43 -0.05 23.49
CA LEU A 357 -12.15 -0.73 22.22
C LEU A 357 -13.27 -0.56 21.18
N SER A 358 -14.47 -0.14 21.59
CA SER A 358 -15.60 0.13 20.69
C SER A 358 -15.68 1.61 20.31
N THR A 359 -15.23 2.51 21.19
CA THR A 359 -15.30 3.96 20.97
C THR A 359 -14.10 4.49 20.19
N LEU A 360 -12.87 4.09 20.50
CA LEU A 360 -11.67 4.58 19.81
C LEU A 360 -11.69 4.42 18.28
N PRO A 361 -12.20 3.31 17.70
CA PRO A 361 -12.29 3.19 16.24
C PRO A 361 -13.18 4.25 15.59
N ILE A 362 -14.20 4.76 16.30
CA ILE A 362 -15.10 5.81 15.78
C ILE A 362 -14.31 7.08 15.50
N LEU A 363 -13.43 7.49 16.42
CA LEU A 363 -12.59 8.68 16.26
C LEU A 363 -11.64 8.55 15.07
N VAL A 364 -11.03 7.37 14.92
CA VAL A 364 -10.14 7.08 13.78
C VAL A 364 -10.92 7.01 12.49
N GLN A 365 -12.14 6.46 12.50
CA GLN A 365 -13.01 6.42 11.33
C GLN A 365 -13.39 7.83 10.88
N ASN A 366 -13.74 8.73 11.80
CA ASN A 366 -14.01 10.14 11.47
C ASN A 366 -12.82 10.80 10.77
N LEU A 367 -11.61 10.66 11.33
CA LEU A 367 -10.39 11.16 10.71
C LEU A 367 -10.12 10.48 9.36
N HIS A 368 -10.37 9.19 9.25
CA HIS A 368 -10.12 8.40 8.04
C HIS A 368 -11.06 8.78 6.90
N ASP A 369 -12.34 8.99 7.18
CA ASP A 369 -13.35 9.40 6.21
C ASP A 369 -13.02 10.78 5.65
N ASP A 370 -12.78 11.77 6.52
CA ASP A 370 -12.46 13.13 6.10
C ASP A 370 -11.10 13.18 5.36
N PHE A 371 -10.15 12.32 5.75
CA PHE A 371 -8.90 12.16 5.03
C PHE A 371 -9.09 11.70 3.58
N HIS A 372 -10.03 10.76 3.33
CA HIS A 372 -10.35 10.30 1.98
C HIS A 372 -11.33 11.19 1.23
N GLU A 373 -11.97 12.14 1.91
CA GLU A 373 -12.63 13.29 1.25
C GLU A 373 -11.57 14.25 0.67
N ILE A 374 -10.51 14.53 1.44
CA ILE A 374 -9.38 15.36 0.99
C ILE A 374 -8.55 14.64 -0.10
N PHE A 375 -8.33 13.33 0.05
CA PHE A 375 -7.54 12.51 -0.87
C PHE A 375 -8.38 11.38 -1.45
N PRO A 376 -9.18 11.64 -2.50
CA PRO A 376 -10.11 10.66 -3.04
C PRO A 376 -9.40 9.43 -3.63
N LEU A 377 -10.14 8.32 -3.61
CA LEU A 377 -9.70 7.04 -4.15
C LEU A 377 -9.68 7.07 -5.68
N THR A 378 -8.89 6.18 -6.27
CA THR A 378 -9.07 5.81 -7.67
C THR A 378 -10.32 4.93 -7.77
N GLU A 379 -11.35 5.40 -8.47
CA GLU A 379 -12.67 4.75 -8.45
C GLU A 379 -12.71 3.42 -9.19
N TRP A 380 -12.06 3.33 -10.36
CA TRP A 380 -12.11 2.16 -11.23
C TRP A 380 -11.83 0.83 -10.49
N PRO A 381 -10.72 0.67 -9.75
CA PRO A 381 -10.45 -0.61 -9.06
C PRO A 381 -11.45 -0.91 -7.94
N VAL A 382 -12.06 0.11 -7.33
CA VAL A 382 -13.11 -0.08 -6.32
C VAL A 382 -14.38 -0.62 -6.98
N GLN A 383 -14.85 0.03 -8.04
CA GLN A 383 -16.04 -0.38 -8.78
C GLN A 383 -15.89 -1.79 -9.37
N TYR A 384 -14.75 -2.06 -10.00
CA TYR A 384 -14.44 -3.39 -10.55
C TYR A 384 -14.50 -4.50 -9.49
N PHE A 385 -13.99 -4.23 -8.28
CA PHE A 385 -14.04 -5.18 -7.18
C PHE A 385 -15.46 -5.38 -6.63
N GLU A 386 -16.23 -4.30 -6.47
CA GLU A 386 -17.63 -4.34 -6.04
C GLU A 386 -18.49 -5.17 -7.01
N GLU A 387 -18.32 -4.97 -8.32
CA GLU A 387 -19.01 -5.72 -9.36
C GLU A 387 -18.68 -7.21 -9.33
N ARG A 388 -17.39 -7.57 -9.22
CA ARG A 388 -16.95 -8.97 -9.18
C ARG A 388 -17.39 -9.73 -7.94
N THR A 389 -17.50 -9.04 -6.81
CA THR A 389 -17.82 -9.67 -5.51
C THR A 389 -19.28 -9.56 -5.13
N GLY A 390 -20.10 -8.84 -5.91
CA GLY A 390 -21.49 -8.56 -5.57
C GLY A 390 -21.67 -7.62 -4.38
N LYS A 391 -20.58 -7.06 -3.84
CA LYS A 391 -20.60 -6.08 -2.74
C LYS A 391 -20.97 -4.70 -3.30
N ARG A 392 -22.25 -4.47 -3.63
CA ARG A 392 -22.72 -3.10 -3.89
C ARG A 392 -22.50 -2.23 -2.65
N LYS A 393 -22.11 -0.95 -2.82
CA LYS A 393 -22.13 0.07 -1.76
C LYS A 393 -23.42 -0.05 -0.93
N GLN A 394 -23.32 -0.48 0.32
CA GLN A 394 -24.27 0.01 1.31
C GLN A 394 -24.02 1.51 1.37
N ALA A 395 -25.01 2.31 0.96
CA ALA A 395 -24.95 3.74 1.16
C ALA A 395 -24.77 3.97 2.66
N THR A 396 -23.59 4.44 3.07
CA THR A 396 -23.35 4.97 4.41
C THR A 396 -24.12 6.28 4.51
N TRP A 397 -25.43 6.17 4.70
CA TRP A 397 -26.35 7.28 4.92
C TRP A 397 -26.39 7.53 6.43
N PHE A 398 -25.40 8.26 6.94
CA PHE A 398 -25.50 8.92 8.24
C PHE A 398 -25.68 10.42 8.00
N GLY A 399 -26.91 10.89 8.19
CA GLY A 399 -27.20 12.28 8.50
C GLY A 399 -27.33 13.26 7.32
N LYS A 400 -28.45 13.23 6.61
CA LYS A 400 -29.13 14.47 6.19
C LYS A 400 -30.60 14.39 6.59
N GLY A 401 -30.95 15.05 7.70
CA GLY A 401 -32.32 15.47 7.92
C GLY A 401 -32.74 16.37 6.76
N GLN A 402 -33.88 16.06 6.16
CA GLN A 402 -34.52 16.95 5.19
C GLN A 402 -34.85 18.28 5.89
N PRO A 403 -34.58 19.44 5.27
CA PRO A 403 -35.24 20.66 5.69
C PRO A 403 -36.73 20.56 5.30
N ALA A 404 -37.58 21.03 6.21
CA ALA A 404 -39.03 21.14 6.04
C ALA A 404 -39.41 22.04 4.84
#